data_AF-A0A2V9SCN7-F1
#
_entry.id   AF-A0A2V9SCN7-F1
#
_cell.length_a   1.000
_cell.length_b   1.000
_cell.length_c   1.000
_cell.angle_alpha   90.00
_cell.angle_beta   90.00
_cell.angle_gamma   90.00
#
_symmetry.space_group_name_H-M   'P 1'
#
loop_
_entity.id
_entity.type
_entity.pdbx_description
1 polymer ?
#
loop_
_entity_poly.entity_id
_entity_poly.type
_entity_poly.pdbx_seq_one_letter_code
_entity_poly.pdbx_strand_id
1 'polypeptide(L)'
;MKRLSWMFVCLSWCGPMRAQESSAHETSERLFLPEDMFWGYTQFDLAPPHNEPDPNLCRADAGNFGGVNAPCNAFGRYMLSGYVEVRPFGRTELRRFFLFAEPRFVFGKNIPQTLYTWSFDAIGWERSWGFGIYMGKGFEMRVTQHFLFDRLGARDRNLGAADLGVNGPWGRYNVIGVRKYFGQRRY
;
A
#
# COMPACT_ATOMS: atom_id res chain seq x y z
N MET A 1 31.71 -32.26 -7.90
CA MET A 1 31.85 -30.96 -7.20
C MET A 1 31.17 -29.87 -8.04
N LYS A 2 29.90 -29.51 -7.76
CA LYS A 2 29.17 -28.30 -8.30
C LYS A 2 27.65 -28.34 -7.97
N ARG A 3 27.25 -28.83 -6.80
CA ARG A 3 25.83 -28.86 -6.39
C ARG A 3 25.59 -28.51 -4.91
N LEU A 4 26.51 -27.76 -4.29
CA LEU A 4 26.46 -27.47 -2.86
C LEU A 4 26.62 -25.97 -2.53
N SER A 5 26.27 -25.07 -3.45
CA SER A 5 26.44 -23.63 -3.26
C SER A 5 25.15 -22.81 -3.22
N TRP A 6 23.98 -23.45 -3.24
CA TRP A 6 22.68 -22.76 -3.19
C TRP A 6 21.97 -22.84 -1.83
N MET A 7 22.46 -23.64 -0.88
CA MET A 7 21.87 -23.75 0.47
C MET A 7 22.41 -22.72 1.48
N PHE A 8 23.49 -22.00 1.17
CA PHE A 8 24.09 -21.03 2.11
C PHE A 8 23.49 -19.62 2.06
N VAL A 9 22.66 -19.29 1.07
CA VAL A 9 22.06 -17.94 0.95
C VAL A 9 20.73 -17.80 1.70
N CYS A 10 20.04 -18.90 2.01
CA CYS A 10 18.79 -18.86 2.77
C CYS A 10 18.96 -18.97 4.30
N LEU A 11 20.16 -19.29 4.79
CA LEU A 11 20.45 -19.54 6.22
C LEU A 11 21.15 -18.37 6.93
N SER A 12 21.54 -17.32 6.20
CA SER A 12 22.22 -16.14 6.77
C SER A 12 21.28 -15.02 7.24
N TRP A 13 19.95 -15.19 7.14
CA TRP A 13 18.97 -14.21 7.64
C TRP A 13 18.32 -14.57 8.99
N CYS A 14 18.64 -15.73 9.57
CA CYS A 14 18.28 -16.04 10.95
C CYS A 14 19.34 -15.45 11.90
N GLY A 15 19.29 -14.13 12.09
CA GLY A 15 19.92 -13.52 13.26
C GLY A 15 19.35 -14.15 14.54
N PRO A 16 20.11 -14.19 15.65
CA PRO A 16 19.60 -14.77 16.89
C PRO A 16 18.32 -14.05 17.32
N MET A 17 17.18 -14.76 17.24
CA MET A 17 16.00 -14.44 18.01
C MET A 17 16.39 -14.58 19.48
N ARG A 18 16.91 -13.51 20.07
CA ARG A 18 16.85 -13.36 21.51
C ARG A 18 15.37 -13.23 21.84
N ALA A 19 14.83 -14.26 22.47
CA ALA A 19 13.63 -14.13 23.28
C ALA A 19 13.92 -13.04 24.31
N GLN A 20 13.48 -11.83 24.03
CA GLN A 20 13.50 -10.74 24.99
C GLN A 20 12.38 -11.05 25.98
N GLU A 21 12.77 -11.71 27.07
CA GLU A 21 11.99 -11.80 28.28
C GLU A 21 11.56 -10.37 28.63
N SER A 22 10.25 -10.08 28.56
CA SER A 22 9.77 -8.74 28.86
C SER A 22 9.92 -8.54 30.36
N SER A 23 11.04 -7.96 30.78
CA SER A 23 11.08 -7.24 32.05
C SER A 23 9.90 -6.27 32.02
N ALA A 24 8.95 -6.42 32.95
CA ALA A 24 7.88 -5.45 33.14
C ALA A 24 8.52 -4.13 33.57
N HIS A 25 9.02 -3.37 32.60
CA HIS A 25 9.35 -1.98 32.80
C HIS A 25 8.01 -1.28 32.90
N GLU A 26 7.65 -0.84 34.11
CA GLU A 26 6.69 0.26 34.28
C GLU A 26 7.33 1.51 33.66
N THR A 27 7.41 1.55 32.33
CA THR A 27 7.60 2.81 31.63
C THR A 27 6.33 3.60 31.86
N SER A 28 6.43 4.62 32.70
CA SER A 28 5.41 5.65 32.87
C SER A 28 5.03 6.17 31.47
N GLU A 29 3.95 5.62 30.89
CA GLU A 29 3.52 5.95 29.53
C GLU A 29 3.32 7.46 29.41
N ARG A 30 3.94 8.11 28.43
CA ARG A 30 3.81 9.56 28.28
C ARG A 30 2.36 9.94 27.96
N LEU A 31 1.88 11.06 28.50
CA LEU A 31 0.53 11.59 28.20
C LEU A 31 0.35 11.86 26.70
N PHE A 32 1.37 12.46 26.09
CA PHE A 32 1.47 12.73 24.67
C PHE A 32 2.68 12.03 24.08
N LEU A 33 2.58 11.62 22.81
CA LEU A 33 3.66 10.97 22.05
C LEU A 33 4.24 9.75 22.81
N PRO A 34 3.41 8.70 23.04
CA PRO A 34 3.89 7.46 23.65
C PRO A 34 4.97 6.79 22.78
N GLU A 35 5.77 5.91 23.36
CA GLU A 35 6.88 5.25 22.64
C GLU A 35 6.39 4.40 21.45
N ASP A 36 5.16 3.90 21.52
CA ASP A 36 4.49 3.14 20.46
C ASP A 36 3.54 4.00 19.60
N MET A 37 3.76 5.32 19.56
CA MET A 37 2.94 6.26 18.79
C MET A 37 2.79 5.87 17.32
N PHE A 38 3.83 5.33 16.71
CA PHE A 38 3.81 4.91 15.31
C PHE A 38 3.62 3.41 15.18
N TRP A 39 2.67 3.02 14.34
CA TRP A 39 2.50 1.64 13.93
C TRP A 39 2.20 1.59 12.44
N GLY A 40 2.70 0.58 11.74
CA GLY A 40 2.48 0.52 10.32
C GLY A 40 3.18 -0.63 9.63
N TYR A 41 3.05 -0.65 8.32
CA TYR A 41 3.76 -1.56 7.44
C TYR A 41 4.05 -0.88 6.11
N THR A 42 5.02 -1.44 5.40
CA THR A 42 5.26 -1.18 3.98
C THR A 42 5.26 -2.50 3.26
N GLN A 43 4.77 -2.52 2.03
CA GLN A 43 4.62 -3.72 1.24
C GLN A 43 5.08 -3.44 -0.19
N PHE A 44 5.83 -4.38 -0.73
CA PHE A 44 6.25 -4.37 -2.13
C PHE A 44 5.67 -5.60 -2.83
N ASP A 45 4.91 -5.38 -3.88
CA ASP A 45 4.25 -6.42 -4.65
C ASP A 45 4.79 -6.46 -6.07
N LEU A 46 4.96 -7.68 -6.57
CA LEU A 46 5.26 -7.95 -7.96
C LEU A 46 4.14 -8.79 -8.56
N ALA A 47 3.51 -8.25 -9.59
CA ALA A 47 2.48 -8.94 -10.34
C ALA A 47 3.09 -9.71 -11.51
N PRO A 48 2.92 -11.05 -11.62
CA PRO A 48 3.37 -11.80 -12.78
C PRO A 48 2.64 -11.41 -14.08
N PRO A 49 3.18 -11.76 -15.26
CA PRO A 49 2.51 -11.54 -16.54
C PRO A 49 1.09 -12.10 -16.56
N HIS A 50 0.19 -11.41 -17.24
CA HIS A 50 -1.25 -11.72 -17.32
C HIS A 50 -2.03 -11.51 -16.01
N ASN A 51 -1.44 -10.86 -15.00
CA ASN A 51 -2.09 -10.51 -13.74
C ASN A 51 -1.78 -9.06 -13.33
N GLU A 52 -1.68 -8.16 -14.31
CA GLU A 52 -1.31 -6.77 -14.10
C GLU A 52 -2.36 -6.03 -13.25
N PRO A 53 -1.96 -5.33 -12.17
CA PRO A 53 -2.82 -4.42 -11.45
C PRO A 53 -3.37 -3.34 -12.39
N ASP A 54 -4.68 -3.21 -12.43
CA ASP A 54 -5.35 -2.21 -13.26
C ASP A 54 -5.73 -0.99 -12.39
N PRO A 55 -5.04 0.15 -12.55
CA PRO A 55 -5.43 1.41 -11.91
C PRO A 55 -6.70 2.02 -12.53
N ASN A 56 -7.26 1.40 -13.57
CA ASN A 56 -8.40 1.84 -14.37
C ASN A 56 -8.17 3.22 -15.01
N LEU A 57 -6.93 3.46 -15.45
CA LEU A 57 -6.56 4.64 -16.24
C LEU A 57 -6.69 4.40 -17.74
N CYS A 58 -6.57 3.15 -18.16
CA CYS A 58 -6.66 2.71 -19.55
C CYS A 58 -7.78 1.71 -19.70
N ARG A 59 -8.47 1.72 -20.85
CA ARG A 59 -9.39 0.64 -21.21
C ARG A 59 -8.65 -0.69 -21.30
N ALA A 60 -9.31 -1.77 -20.87
CA ALA A 60 -8.76 -3.13 -20.96
C ALA A 60 -8.39 -3.54 -22.39
N ASP A 61 -9.06 -2.96 -23.40
CA ASP A 61 -8.79 -3.18 -24.82
C ASP A 61 -7.86 -2.12 -25.44
N ALA A 62 -7.02 -1.45 -24.64
CA ALA A 62 -6.06 -0.44 -25.12
C ALA A 62 -5.15 -0.93 -26.25
N GLY A 63 -4.88 -2.23 -26.33
CA GLY A 63 -4.15 -2.86 -27.45
C GLY A 63 -4.80 -2.65 -28.81
N ASN A 64 -6.12 -2.47 -28.89
CA ASN A 64 -6.83 -2.18 -30.14
C ASN A 64 -6.51 -0.79 -30.71
N PHE A 65 -5.87 0.09 -29.92
CA PHE A 65 -5.58 1.48 -30.26
C PHE A 65 -4.08 1.72 -30.57
N GLY A 66 -3.36 0.69 -31.00
CA GLY A 66 -1.94 0.81 -31.39
C GLY A 66 -1.07 -0.42 -31.13
N GLY A 67 -1.67 -1.55 -30.74
CA GLY A 67 -0.95 -2.78 -30.44
C GLY A 67 0.09 -2.57 -29.35
N VAL A 68 1.32 -3.06 -29.59
CA VAL A 68 2.46 -2.91 -28.66
C VAL A 68 2.87 -1.44 -28.45
N ASN A 69 2.48 -0.54 -29.36
CA ASN A 69 2.80 0.88 -29.31
C ASN A 69 1.61 1.73 -28.85
N ALA A 70 0.55 1.12 -28.28
CA ALA A 70 -0.59 1.88 -27.82
C ALA A 70 -0.15 2.93 -26.79
N PRO A 71 -0.61 4.19 -26.92
CA PRO A 71 -0.22 5.26 -26.01
C PRO A 71 -0.68 5.00 -24.57
N CYS A 72 -1.83 4.35 -24.38
CA CYS A 72 -2.34 3.96 -23.07
C CYS A 72 -1.78 2.61 -22.63
N ASN A 73 -0.75 2.64 -21.77
CA ASN A 73 -0.03 1.46 -21.27
C ASN A 73 0.15 1.48 -19.74
N ALA A 74 -0.85 2.01 -19.05
CA ALA A 74 -0.82 2.26 -17.60
C ALA A 74 -1.26 1.04 -16.77
N PHE A 75 -0.88 -0.18 -17.16
CA PHE A 75 -1.14 -1.39 -16.39
C PHE A 75 0.08 -1.76 -15.54
N GLY A 76 -0.14 -1.94 -14.24
CA GLY A 76 0.90 -2.10 -13.24
C GLY A 76 1.67 -3.42 -13.37
N ARG A 77 2.89 -3.42 -12.84
CA ARG A 77 3.75 -4.59 -12.65
C ARG A 77 4.24 -4.66 -11.21
N TYR A 78 4.59 -3.50 -10.67
CA TYR A 78 5.10 -3.35 -9.32
C TYR A 78 4.20 -2.39 -8.55
N MET A 79 3.97 -2.70 -7.28
CA MET A 79 3.30 -1.80 -6.36
C MET A 79 4.12 -1.63 -5.10
N LEU A 80 4.22 -0.40 -4.62
CA LEU A 80 4.77 -0.08 -3.31
C LEU A 80 3.66 0.56 -2.51
N SER A 81 3.19 -0.12 -1.46
CA SER A 81 2.16 0.39 -0.58
C SER A 81 2.68 0.56 0.84
N GLY A 82 2.04 1.42 1.60
CA GLY A 82 2.34 1.61 3.00
C GLY A 82 1.10 1.96 3.77
N TYR A 83 1.14 1.70 5.07
CA TYR A 83 0.15 2.13 6.04
C TYR A 83 0.90 2.62 7.26
N VAL A 84 0.63 3.85 7.68
CA VAL A 84 1.15 4.41 8.93
C VAL A 84 -0.01 4.93 9.75
N GLU A 85 0.00 4.57 11.02
CA GLU A 85 -0.90 5.06 12.04
C GLU A 85 -0.11 5.81 13.11
N VAL A 86 -0.69 6.93 13.54
CA VAL A 86 -0.15 7.81 14.57
C VAL A 86 -1.16 7.90 15.70
N ARG A 87 -0.72 7.51 16.91
CA ARG A 87 -1.46 7.55 18.16
C ARG A 87 -0.88 8.63 19.07
N PRO A 88 -1.38 9.87 19.00
CA PRO A 88 -0.75 10.99 19.69
C PRO A 88 -0.94 10.96 21.22
N PHE A 89 -1.92 10.21 21.73
CA PHE A 89 -2.26 10.15 23.15
C PHE A 89 -1.90 8.78 23.74
N GLY A 90 -1.09 8.77 24.80
CA GLY A 90 -0.71 7.53 25.51
C GLY A 90 -1.60 7.22 26.72
N ARG A 91 -2.29 8.23 27.27
CA ARG A 91 -3.16 8.07 28.46
C ARG A 91 -4.57 8.57 28.18
N THR A 92 -5.51 8.19 29.05
CA THR A 92 -6.96 8.51 29.00
C THR A 92 -7.74 7.79 27.90
N GLU A 93 -9.06 8.02 27.83
CA GLU A 93 -9.92 7.46 26.78
C GLU A 93 -9.52 7.89 25.36
N LEU A 94 -8.78 8.99 25.22
CA LEU A 94 -8.27 9.48 23.93
C LEU A 94 -7.17 8.60 23.33
N ARG A 95 -6.56 7.67 24.07
CA ARG A 95 -5.58 6.71 23.52
C ARG A 95 -6.15 5.83 22.39
N ARG A 96 -7.48 5.73 22.34
CA ARG A 96 -8.22 4.99 21.31
C ARG A 96 -8.27 5.72 19.97
N PHE A 97 -8.00 7.02 19.96
CA PHE A 97 -8.00 7.83 18.75
C PHE A 97 -6.67 7.70 18.00
N PHE A 98 -6.76 7.58 16.69
CA PHE A 98 -5.59 7.53 15.83
C PHE A 98 -5.82 8.24 14.50
N LEU A 99 -4.73 8.73 13.93
CA LEU A 99 -4.66 9.22 12.56
C LEU A 99 -3.94 8.19 11.71
N PHE A 100 -4.28 8.09 10.43
CA PHE A 100 -3.57 7.17 9.54
C PHE A 100 -3.43 7.73 8.13
N ALA A 101 -2.42 7.25 7.43
CA ALA A 101 -2.19 7.49 6.02
C ALA A 101 -1.83 6.18 5.32
N GLU A 102 -2.33 6.01 4.10
CA GLU A 102 -2.12 4.83 3.27
C GLU A 102 -1.78 5.24 1.83
N PRO A 103 -0.48 5.43 1.52
CA PRO A 103 -0.02 5.66 0.15
C PRO A 103 0.15 4.34 -0.63
N ARG A 104 -0.14 4.38 -1.94
CA ARG A 104 0.12 3.28 -2.88
C ARG A 104 0.70 3.82 -4.19
N PHE A 105 1.92 3.42 -4.52
CA PHE A 105 2.60 3.75 -5.77
C PHE A 105 2.52 2.58 -6.74
N VAL A 106 2.29 2.88 -8.01
CA VAL A 106 2.15 1.89 -9.07
C VAL A 106 3.15 2.17 -10.18
N PHE A 107 3.85 1.13 -10.59
CA PHE A 107 4.87 1.18 -11.64
C PHE A 107 4.60 0.08 -12.67
N GLY A 108 4.88 0.37 -13.92
CA GLY A 108 4.67 -0.57 -15.02
C GLY A 108 4.57 0.12 -16.37
N LYS A 109 4.72 -0.69 -17.41
CA LYS A 109 4.44 -0.31 -18.81
C LYS A 109 3.89 -1.53 -19.53
N ASN A 110 2.65 -1.88 -19.24
CA ASN A 110 1.99 -3.05 -19.79
C ASN A 110 0.72 -2.69 -20.54
N ILE A 111 0.30 -3.56 -21.44
CA ILE A 111 -0.98 -3.53 -22.14
C ILE A 111 -1.50 -4.98 -22.12
N PRO A 112 -2.69 -5.23 -21.57
CA PRO A 112 -3.28 -6.57 -21.54
C PRO A 112 -3.25 -7.23 -22.92
N GLN A 113 -2.88 -8.50 -22.94
CA GLN A 113 -2.79 -9.40 -24.09
C GLN A 113 -1.79 -8.98 -25.20
N THR A 114 -1.17 -7.81 -25.06
CA THR A 114 -0.43 -7.19 -26.17
C THR A 114 1.03 -6.91 -25.79
N LEU A 115 1.27 -6.35 -24.61
CA LEU A 115 2.60 -5.95 -24.16
C LEU A 115 2.80 -6.25 -22.68
N TYR A 116 3.79 -7.08 -22.39
CA TYR A 116 4.17 -7.45 -21.03
C TYR A 116 5.65 -7.14 -20.81
N THR A 117 5.92 -6.10 -20.02
CA THR A 117 7.27 -5.66 -19.68
C THR A 117 7.55 -5.76 -18.18
N TRP A 118 8.84 -5.84 -17.85
CA TRP A 118 9.37 -5.74 -16.49
C TRP A 118 9.86 -4.31 -16.20
N SER A 119 9.18 -3.32 -16.77
CA SER A 119 9.57 -1.92 -16.65
C SER A 119 9.12 -1.35 -15.31
N PHE A 120 10.02 -0.67 -14.61
CA PHE A 120 9.74 0.07 -13.38
C PHE A 120 9.34 1.54 -13.65
N ASP A 121 8.72 1.79 -14.81
CA ASP A 121 8.29 3.11 -15.23
C ASP A 121 7.12 3.59 -14.35
N ALA A 122 7.15 4.86 -13.92
CA ALA A 122 6.15 5.37 -13.01
C ALA A 122 4.80 5.53 -13.72
N ILE A 123 3.74 4.99 -13.10
CA ILE A 123 2.36 5.22 -13.55
C ILE A 123 1.74 6.33 -12.72
N GLY A 124 1.85 6.22 -11.40
CA GLY A 124 1.32 7.20 -10.48
C GLY A 124 1.17 6.65 -9.08
N TRP A 125 0.37 7.34 -8.28
CA TRP A 125 0.10 6.95 -6.91
C TRP A 125 -1.30 7.36 -6.45
N GLU A 126 -1.83 6.54 -5.55
CA GLU A 126 -3.01 6.83 -4.74
C GLU A 126 -2.55 7.20 -3.33
N ARG A 127 -3.26 8.15 -2.74
CA ARG A 127 -3.09 8.52 -1.35
C ARG A 127 -4.43 8.53 -0.68
N SER A 128 -4.49 7.94 0.51
CA SER A 128 -5.62 8.09 1.40
C SER A 128 -5.13 8.41 2.79
N TRP A 129 -5.94 9.15 3.54
CA TRP A 129 -5.70 9.38 4.96
C TRP A 129 -7.02 9.48 5.68
N GLY A 130 -6.96 9.38 6.99
CA GLY A 130 -8.15 9.42 7.80
C GLY A 130 -7.84 9.39 9.27
N PHE A 131 -8.90 9.20 10.03
CA PHE A 131 -8.83 9.03 11.47
C PHE A 131 -9.78 7.91 11.90
N GLY A 132 -9.53 7.38 13.08
CA GLY A 132 -10.38 6.34 13.63
C GLY A 132 -10.33 6.30 15.15
N ILE A 133 -11.25 5.52 15.69
CA ILE A 133 -11.37 5.27 17.12
C ILE A 133 -11.48 3.77 17.33
N TYR A 134 -10.65 3.24 18.24
CA TYR A 134 -10.76 1.88 18.70
C TYR A 134 -11.98 1.69 19.60
N MET A 135 -12.87 0.78 19.24
CA MET A 135 -14.13 0.50 19.94
C MET A 135 -14.02 -0.66 20.95
N GLY A 136 -12.88 -1.33 21.02
CA GLY A 136 -12.68 -2.49 21.89
C GLY A 136 -12.84 -3.83 21.16
N LYS A 137 -12.31 -4.89 21.77
CA LYS A 137 -12.36 -6.27 21.24
C LYS A 137 -11.87 -6.37 19.79
N GLY A 138 -10.88 -5.58 19.37
CA GLY A 138 -10.34 -5.59 18.01
C GLY A 138 -11.18 -4.85 16.98
N PHE A 139 -12.26 -4.15 17.36
CA PHE A 139 -13.03 -3.32 16.44
C PHE A 139 -12.51 -1.88 16.41
N GLU A 140 -12.47 -1.29 15.22
CA GLU A 140 -12.22 0.14 15.03
C GLU A 140 -13.27 0.72 14.09
N MET A 141 -13.69 1.96 14.38
CA MET A 141 -14.45 2.78 13.45
C MET A 141 -13.48 3.76 12.80
N ARG A 142 -13.63 3.97 11.48
CA ARG A 142 -12.73 4.82 10.70
C ARG A 142 -13.50 5.69 9.73
N VAL A 143 -12.96 6.88 9.51
CA VAL A 143 -13.34 7.75 8.40
C VAL A 143 -12.11 7.90 7.52
N THR A 144 -12.24 7.51 6.25
CA THR A 144 -11.15 7.54 5.27
C THR A 144 -11.52 8.46 4.11
N GLN A 145 -10.63 9.39 3.79
CA GLN A 145 -10.67 10.17 2.56
C GLN A 145 -9.73 9.54 1.54
N HIS A 146 -10.28 9.10 0.41
CA HIS A 146 -9.53 8.68 -0.77
C HIS A 146 -9.36 9.87 -1.71
N PHE A 147 -8.15 10.06 -2.23
CA PHE A 147 -7.85 11.13 -3.19
C PHE A 147 -7.85 10.56 -4.61
N LEU A 148 -7.92 11.47 -5.59
CA LEU A 148 -7.73 11.09 -6.97
C LEU A 148 -6.33 10.49 -7.15
N PHE A 149 -6.25 9.47 -8.00
CA PHE A 149 -4.98 8.95 -8.47
C PHE A 149 -4.21 10.01 -9.23
N ASP A 150 -3.00 10.33 -8.75
CA ASP A 150 -2.12 11.30 -9.39
C ASP A 150 -1.18 10.54 -10.33
N ARG A 151 -1.27 10.87 -11.64
CA ARG A 151 -0.42 10.28 -12.67
C ARG A 151 0.98 10.87 -12.63
N LEU A 152 1.97 10.09 -13.01
CA LEU A 152 3.37 10.52 -13.01
C LEU A 152 4.04 10.23 -14.36
N GLY A 153 5.12 10.97 -14.62
CA GLY A 153 6.02 10.74 -15.75
C GLY A 153 5.32 10.82 -17.10
N ALA A 154 5.58 9.84 -17.98
CA ALA A 154 5.07 9.82 -19.35
C ALA A 154 3.53 9.71 -19.46
N ARG A 155 2.85 9.43 -18.33
CA ARG A 155 1.40 9.22 -18.23
C ARG A 155 0.66 10.39 -17.62
N ASP A 156 1.34 11.48 -17.26
CA ASP A 156 0.72 12.74 -16.80
C ASP A 156 0.16 13.59 -17.97
N ARG A 157 -0.51 12.92 -18.90
CA ARG A 157 -1.11 13.54 -20.09
C ARG A 157 -2.24 12.67 -20.59
N ASN A 158 -2.98 13.18 -21.56
CA ASN A 158 -3.98 12.39 -22.27
C ASN A 158 -3.27 11.28 -23.07
N LEU A 159 -3.67 10.03 -22.82
CA LEU A 159 -3.12 8.81 -23.42
C LEU A 159 -3.92 8.33 -24.66
N GLY A 160 -4.77 9.18 -25.23
CA GLY A 160 -5.54 8.92 -26.43
C GLY A 160 -6.92 8.31 -26.16
N ALA A 161 -7.51 7.70 -27.18
CA ALA A 161 -8.91 7.21 -27.14
C ALA A 161 -9.16 6.09 -26.11
N ALA A 162 -8.10 5.44 -25.62
CA ALA A 162 -8.19 4.42 -24.57
C ALA A 162 -8.01 4.98 -23.15
N ASP A 163 -7.77 6.28 -23.00
CA ASP A 163 -7.61 6.95 -21.70
C ASP A 163 -8.96 7.14 -21.00
N LEU A 164 -9.11 6.60 -19.80
CA LEU A 164 -10.31 6.67 -18.98
C LEU A 164 -10.29 7.82 -17.95
N GLY A 165 -9.21 8.59 -17.86
CA GLY A 165 -9.04 9.59 -16.82
C GLY A 165 -8.70 8.98 -15.45
N VAL A 166 -8.91 9.76 -14.39
CA VAL A 166 -8.57 9.39 -12.99
C VAL A 166 -9.80 8.99 -12.15
N ASN A 167 -10.92 8.72 -12.81
CA ASN A 167 -12.23 8.47 -12.17
C ASN A 167 -12.51 6.97 -11.90
N GLY A 168 -11.47 6.14 -11.82
CA GLY A 168 -11.58 4.70 -11.55
C GLY A 168 -11.85 4.35 -10.08
N PRO A 169 -11.62 3.09 -9.67
CA PRO A 169 -11.72 2.63 -8.28
C PRO A 169 -10.83 3.43 -7.30
N TRP A 170 -9.82 4.13 -7.81
CA TRP A 170 -8.96 5.06 -7.09
C TRP A 170 -9.36 6.53 -7.31
N GLY A 171 -10.66 6.76 -7.49
CA GLY A 171 -11.26 8.08 -7.55
C GLY A 171 -11.38 8.72 -6.17
N ARG A 172 -11.92 9.95 -6.13
CA ARG A 172 -12.11 10.69 -4.89
C ARG A 172 -13.45 10.35 -4.24
N TYR A 173 -13.39 9.71 -3.08
CA TYR A 173 -14.57 9.40 -2.27
C TYR A 173 -14.21 9.32 -0.79
N ASN A 174 -15.23 9.34 0.06
CA ASN A 174 -15.11 9.16 1.50
C ASN A 174 -15.78 7.86 1.92
N VAL A 175 -15.18 7.18 2.90
CA VAL A 175 -15.74 5.96 3.47
C VAL A 175 -15.79 6.09 4.98
N ILE A 176 -16.95 5.77 5.55
CA ILE A 176 -17.10 5.50 6.97
C ILE A 176 -17.22 3.99 7.10
N GLY A 177 -16.30 3.38 7.84
CA GLY A 177 -16.19 1.93 7.91
C GLY A 177 -15.88 1.43 9.31
N VAL A 178 -16.16 0.15 9.52
CA VAL A 178 -15.76 -0.60 10.71
C VAL A 178 -14.80 -1.70 10.27
N ARG A 179 -13.65 -1.79 10.92
CA ARG A 179 -12.66 -2.86 10.69
C ARG A 179 -12.50 -3.71 11.94
N LYS A 180 -12.28 -5.00 11.72
CA LYS A 180 -12.00 -6.00 12.76
C LYS A 180 -10.58 -6.51 12.60
N TYR A 181 -9.80 -6.42 13.67
CA TYR A 181 -8.53 -7.12 13.80
C TYR A 181 -8.73 -8.46 14.50
N PHE A 182 -8.05 -9.47 13.97
CA PHE A 182 -7.90 -10.77 14.59
C PHE A 182 -6.50 -10.83 15.24
N GLY A 183 -6.43 -11.28 16.49
CA GLY A 183 -5.20 -11.26 17.30
C GLY A 183 -5.14 -10.11 18.31
N GLN A 184 -4.05 -10.05 19.07
CA GLN A 184 -3.81 -9.00 20.06
C GLN A 184 -2.99 -7.86 19.43
N ARG A 185 -3.62 -6.70 19.31
CA ARG A 185 -2.94 -5.43 19.03
C ARG A 185 -2.95 -4.62 20.32
N ARG A 186 -1.78 -4.13 20.75
CA ARG A 186 -1.67 -3.23 21.92
C ARG A 186 -2.23 -1.87 21.53
N TYR A 187 -3.25 -1.42 22.24
CA TYR A 187 -3.90 -0.11 22.11
C TYR A 187 -3.74 0.69 23.40
#